data_AF-A0A9W7XT18-F1
#
_entry.id   AF-A0A9W7XT18-F1
#
_cell.length_a   1.000
_cell.length_b   1.000
_cell.length_c   1.000
_cell.angle_alpha   90.00
_cell.angle_beta   90.00
_cell.angle_gamma   90.00
#
_symmetry.space_group_name_H-M   'P 1'
#
loop_
_entity.id
_entity.type
_entity.pdbx_description
1 polymer ?
#
loop_
_entity_poly.entity_id
_entity_poly.type
_entity_poly.pdbx_seq_one_letter_code
_entity_poly.pdbx_strand_id
1 'polypeptide(L)'
;MQRHMSYLQKHPSITRSRVDNFVGDNQWKDVNIQTALYDLRVSGEPHVQLEVWSAPGQERPTFKHAVKQQFRPAKVGDVFGPSW
;
A
#
# COMPACT_ATOMS: atom_id res chain seq x y z
N MET A 1 -3.97 53.73 11.04
CA MET A 1 -4.38 53.22 9.71
C MET A 1 -4.80 51.76 9.86
N GLN A 2 -6.10 51.49 9.82
CA GLN A 2 -6.66 50.15 9.95
C GLN A 2 -6.53 49.45 8.60
N ARG A 3 -5.67 48.42 8.49
CA ARG A 3 -5.57 47.63 7.25
C ARG A 3 -6.87 46.86 7.07
N HIS A 4 -7.57 47.13 5.98
CA HIS A 4 -8.75 46.38 5.58
C HIS A 4 -8.30 44.93 5.30
N MET A 5 -8.75 43.98 6.12
CA MET A 5 -8.49 42.56 5.90
C MET A 5 -9.31 42.11 4.70
N SER A 6 -8.66 42.00 3.54
CA SER A 6 -9.27 41.42 2.35
C SER A 6 -9.51 39.93 2.60
N TYR A 7 -10.78 39.56 2.79
CA TYR A 7 -11.24 38.17 2.93
C TYR A 7 -10.93 37.28 1.70
N LEU A 8 -10.30 37.84 0.66
CA LEU A 8 -9.95 37.17 -0.60
C LEU A 8 -8.50 36.70 -0.68
N GLN A 9 -7.62 37.06 0.26
CA GLN A 9 -6.25 36.54 0.26
C GLN A 9 -6.17 35.15 0.87
N LYS A 10 -6.01 34.13 0.02
CA LYS A 10 -5.74 32.75 0.45
C LYS A 10 -4.37 32.67 1.11
N HIS A 11 -4.30 32.13 2.32
CA HIS A 11 -3.01 31.85 2.97
C HIS A 11 -2.29 30.70 2.25
N PRO A 12 -1.08 30.90 1.69
CA PRO A 12 -0.43 29.88 0.85
C PRO A 12 -0.14 28.57 1.58
N SER A 13 0.33 28.63 2.83
CA SER A 13 0.65 27.41 3.59
C SER A 13 -0.58 26.58 3.92
N ILE A 14 -1.70 27.23 4.27
CA ILE A 14 -2.97 26.56 4.57
C ILE A 14 -3.51 25.91 3.29
N THR A 15 -3.43 26.63 2.17
CA THR A 15 -3.90 26.12 0.87
C THR A 15 -3.11 24.89 0.44
N ARG A 16 -1.77 24.93 0.55
CA ARG A 16 -0.91 23.78 0.24
C ARG A 16 -1.19 22.59 1.14
N SER A 17 -1.23 22.81 2.45
CA SER A 17 -1.53 21.76 3.42
C SER A 17 -2.89 21.08 3.17
N ARG A 18 -3.90 21.84 2.73
CA ARG A 18 -5.19 21.26 2.33
C ARG A 18 -5.09 20.36 1.09
N VAL A 19 -4.32 20.77 0.09
CA VAL A 19 -4.08 19.95 -1.11
C VAL A 19 -3.32 18.68 -0.72
N ASP A 20 -2.27 18.80 0.10
CA ASP A 20 -1.48 17.66 0.58
C ASP A 20 -2.34 16.66 1.35
N ASN A 21 -3.24 17.15 2.22
CA ASN A 21 -4.21 16.31 2.93
C ASN A 21 -5.26 15.70 2.00
N PHE A 22 -5.63 16.39 0.93
CA PHE A 22 -6.61 15.91 -0.03
C PHE A 22 -6.08 14.76 -0.90
N VAL A 23 -4.78 14.75 -1.22
CA VAL A 23 -4.18 13.73 -2.11
C VAL A 23 -3.32 12.70 -1.40
N GLY A 24 -2.86 12.98 -0.18
CA GLY A 24 -1.86 12.18 0.53
C GLY A 24 -2.41 10.89 1.15
N ASP A 25 -1.54 9.90 1.30
CA ASP A 25 -1.78 8.69 2.10
C ASP A 25 -1.38 8.98 3.55
N ASN A 26 -2.28 9.63 4.28
CA ASN A 26 -2.07 10.04 5.66
C ASN A 26 -3.37 9.82 6.47
N GLN A 27 -3.48 10.42 7.65
CA GLN A 27 -4.65 10.28 8.52
C GLN A 27 -6.00 10.64 7.86
N TRP A 28 -6.00 11.37 6.73
CA TRP A 28 -7.19 11.75 5.99
C TRP A 28 -7.54 10.80 4.83
N LYS A 29 -6.75 9.74 4.60
CA LYS A 29 -6.89 8.83 3.45
C LYS A 29 -8.27 8.17 3.33
N ASP A 30 -8.96 7.99 4.46
CA ASP A 30 -10.26 7.32 4.53
C ASP A 30 -11.43 8.27 4.15
N VAL A 31 -11.15 9.56 3.95
CA VAL A 31 -12.16 10.58 3.59
C VAL A 31 -11.71 11.52 2.46
N ASN A 32 -10.49 11.35 1.94
CA ASN A 32 -9.95 12.20 0.89
C ASN A 32 -10.14 11.58 -0.51
N ILE A 33 -9.49 12.13 -1.54
CA ILE A 33 -9.69 11.63 -2.92
C ILE A 33 -9.28 10.16 -3.08
N GLN A 34 -8.36 9.66 -2.25
CA GLN A 34 -7.87 8.28 -2.34
C GLN A 34 -8.97 7.26 -2.09
N THR A 35 -9.93 7.57 -1.21
CA THR A 35 -11.09 6.71 -0.96
C THR A 35 -11.88 6.47 -2.23
N ALA A 36 -12.14 7.52 -3.01
CA ALA A 36 -12.86 7.41 -4.28
C ALA A 36 -12.02 6.73 -5.38
N LEU A 37 -10.71 7.02 -5.44
CA LEU A 37 -9.83 6.47 -6.47
C LEU A 37 -9.54 4.98 -6.29
N TYR A 38 -9.52 4.50 -5.04
CA TYR A 38 -9.13 3.14 -4.69
C TYR A 38 -10.24 2.34 -3.99
N ASP A 39 -11.50 2.78 -4.09
CA ASP A 39 -12.67 2.13 -3.49
C ASP A 39 -12.78 0.64 -3.85
N LEU A 40 -12.42 0.30 -5.09
CA LEU A 40 -12.48 -1.07 -5.61
C LEU A 40 -11.14 -1.82 -5.48
N ARG A 41 -10.16 -1.27 -4.77
CA ARG A 41 -8.89 -1.97 -4.54
C ARG A 41 -9.14 -3.13 -3.57
N VAL A 42 -8.89 -4.34 -4.05
CA VAL A 42 -9.00 -5.57 -3.28
C VAL A 42 -7.63 -6.15 -2.98
N SER A 43 -7.52 -6.89 -1.89
CA SER A 43 -6.32 -7.63 -1.49
C SER A 43 -6.70 -8.95 -0.83
N GLY A 44 -5.80 -9.94 -0.92
CA GLY A 44 -6.01 -11.27 -0.34
C GLY A 44 -7.14 -12.08 -0.99
N GLU A 45 -7.41 -13.23 -0.41
CA GLU A 45 -8.46 -14.16 -0.82
C GLU A 45 -9.85 -13.50 -0.74
N PRO A 46 -10.74 -13.67 -1.75
CA PRO A 46 -10.62 -14.56 -2.92
C PRO A 46 -9.94 -13.92 -4.14
N HIS A 47 -9.55 -12.65 -4.08
CA HIS A 47 -9.11 -11.88 -5.24
C HIS A 47 -7.63 -12.08 -5.58
N VAL A 48 -6.79 -12.31 -4.56
CA VAL A 48 -5.36 -12.56 -4.69
C VAL A 48 -5.00 -13.76 -3.82
N GLN A 49 -4.68 -14.87 -4.49
CA GLN A 49 -4.33 -16.13 -3.85
C GLN A 49 -2.81 -16.30 -3.86
N LEU A 50 -2.22 -16.53 -2.69
CA LEU A 50 -0.79 -16.72 -2.55
C LEU A 50 -0.53 -18.13 -2.06
N GLU A 51 0.39 -18.80 -2.71
CA GLU A 51 0.91 -20.09 -2.26
C GLU A 51 2.44 -20.05 -2.26
N VAL A 52 3.03 -20.82 -1.36
CA VAL A 52 4.47 -20.82 -1.13
C VAL A 52 4.99 -22.25 -1.06
N TRP A 53 6.17 -22.45 -1.64
CA TRP A 53 7.01 -23.60 -1.40
C TRP A 53 8.37 -23.11 -0.93
N SER A 54 8.86 -23.69 0.17
CA SER A 54 10.18 -23.36 0.72
C SER A 54 11.19 -24.39 0.24
N ALA A 55 12.20 -23.94 -0.50
CA ALA A 55 13.28 -24.81 -0.94
C ALA A 55 14.03 -25.40 0.27
N PRO A 56 14.33 -26.70 0.29
CA PRO A 56 15.10 -27.30 1.36
C PRO A 56 16.57 -26.82 1.31
N GLY A 57 17.23 -26.78 2.47
CA GLY A 57 18.70 -26.77 2.54
C GLY A 57 19.45 -25.59 1.91
N GLN A 58 18.93 -24.35 1.97
CA GLN A 58 19.53 -23.15 1.34
C GLN A 58 19.80 -23.32 -0.18
N GLU A 59 19.14 -24.28 -0.82
CA GLU A 59 19.30 -24.57 -2.22
C GLU A 59 18.73 -23.45 -3.10
N ARG A 60 19.28 -23.31 -4.31
CA ARG A 60 18.80 -22.38 -5.34
C ARG A 60 18.22 -23.17 -6.51
N PRO A 61 16.98 -23.68 -6.38
CA PRO A 61 16.37 -24.50 -7.41
C PRO A 61 16.16 -23.70 -8.69
N THR A 62 16.30 -24.37 -9.84
CA THR A 62 15.91 -23.78 -11.12
C THR A 62 14.40 -23.56 -11.17
N PHE A 63 13.95 -22.61 -12.00
CA PHE A 63 12.53 -22.38 -12.23
C PHE A 63 11.78 -23.67 -12.60
N LYS A 64 12.34 -24.48 -13.51
CA LYS A 64 11.76 -25.76 -13.96
C LYS A 64 11.53 -26.76 -12.81
N HIS A 65 12.37 -26.73 -11.79
CA HIS A 65 12.21 -27.55 -10.60
C HIS A 65 11.19 -26.94 -9.63
N ALA A 66 11.27 -25.63 -9.37
CA ALA A 66 10.44 -24.94 -8.38
C ALA A 66 8.94 -24.98 -8.72
N VAL A 67 8.56 -24.82 -10.00
CA VAL A 67 7.14 -24.84 -10.40
C VAL A 67 6.46 -26.20 -10.30
N LYS A 68 7.21 -27.27 -10.05
CA LYS A 68 6.68 -28.64 -9.93
C LYS A 68 6.43 -29.07 -8.49
N GLN A 69 6.71 -28.19 -7.54
CA GLN A 69 6.66 -28.50 -6.13
C GLN A 69 5.23 -28.40 -5.60
N GLN A 70 5.02 -28.90 -4.40
CA GLN A 70 3.75 -28.73 -3.70
C GLN A 70 3.78 -27.40 -2.95
N PHE A 71 2.93 -26.49 -3.37
CA PHE A 71 2.75 -25.21 -2.72
C PHE A 71 1.68 -25.33 -1.65
N ARG A 72 1.89 -24.64 -0.52
CA ARG A 72 0.90 -24.49 0.54
C ARG A 72 0.35 -23.07 0.55
N PRO A 73 -0.89 -22.83 1.00
CA PRO A 73 -1.42 -21.48 1.14
C PRO A 73 -0.49 -20.58 1.97
N ALA A 74 -0.40 -19.32 1.55
CA ALA A 74 0.39 -18.27 2.18
C ALA A 74 -0.46 -17.00 2.35
N LYS A 75 -0.12 -16.18 3.34
CA LYS A 75 -0.81 -14.92 3.60
C LYS A 75 0.13 -13.79 3.96
N VAL A 76 -0.36 -12.56 3.83
CA VAL A 76 0.34 -11.36 4.29
C VAL A 76 0.60 -11.48 5.79
N GLY A 77 1.86 -11.25 6.20
CA GLY A 77 2.31 -11.41 7.58
C GLY A 77 2.93 -12.77 7.90
N ASP A 78 2.92 -13.74 6.97
CA ASP A 78 3.68 -14.98 7.15
C ASP A 78 5.18 -14.70 7.23
N VAL A 79 5.85 -15.43 8.12
CA VAL A 79 7.28 -15.32 8.37
C VAL A 79 8.02 -16.44 7.65
N PHE A 80 9.10 -16.11 6.96
CA PHE A 80 9.93 -17.03 6.19
C PHE A 80 11.39 -16.96 6.66
N GLY A 81 12.12 -18.06 6.61
CA GLY A 81 13.51 -18.15 7.05
C GLY A 81 13.91 -19.59 7.37
N PRO A 82 15.19 -19.88 7.73
CA PRO A 82 16.27 -18.99 8.18
C PRO A 82 16.94 -18.15 7.07
N SER A 83 17.88 -17.28 7.45
CA SER A 83 18.72 -16.56 6.48
C SER A 83 19.52 -17.53 5.60
N TRP A 84 20.02 -16.97 4.49
CA TRP A 84 20.88 -17.65 3.52
C TRP A 84 22.06 -18.38 4.09
#